data_AF-A0A966MD37-F1
#
_entry.id   AF-A0A966MD37-F1
#
_cell.length_a   1.000
_cell.length_b   1.000
_cell.length_c   1.000
_cell.angle_alpha   90.00
_cell.angle_beta   90.00
_cell.angle_gamma   90.00
#
_symmetry.space_group_name_H-M   'P 1'
#
loop_
_entity.id
_entity.type
_entity.pdbx_description
1 polymer ?
#
loop_
_entity_poly.entity_id
_entity_poly.type
_entity_poly.pdbx_seq_one_letter_code
_entity_poly.pdbx_strand_id
1 'polypeptide(L)'
;MRISSIFLALTLSLPILGLILAALLGQPSPIGSDGMVSGSTLTHLWNYVLTDYIVTTLLLCFGVGIGVFILGVGNAWLIANYQFPGKAIFEWALILPLAVPAYVMAYLFVDFLQHAGPVQTLLRENLGLIVSLPDPRSLGGAIWTFTMCLYPYVYLVARTSFLDRSARFMEVAE
;
A
#
# COMPACT_ATOMS: atom_id res chain seq x y z
N MET A 1 -2.71 -38.25 18.36
CA MET A 1 -3.41 -37.11 17.73
C MET A 1 -4.89 -37.46 17.65
N ARG A 2 -5.78 -36.61 18.20
CA ARG A 2 -7.22 -36.92 18.28
C ARG A 2 -7.82 -36.91 16.86
N ILE A 3 -8.66 -37.87 16.50
CA ILE A 3 -9.34 -37.95 15.18
C ILE A 3 -10.01 -36.63 14.78
N SER A 4 -10.53 -35.88 15.78
CA SER A 4 -11.09 -34.53 15.60
C SER A 4 -10.11 -33.51 15.00
N SER A 5 -8.80 -33.56 15.31
CA SER A 5 -7.83 -32.62 14.74
C SER A 5 -7.53 -32.90 13.27
N ILE A 6 -7.64 -34.16 12.83
CA ILE A 6 -7.46 -34.54 11.42
C ILE A 6 -8.64 -34.03 10.60
N PHE A 7 -9.87 -34.20 11.09
CA PHE A 7 -11.07 -33.72 10.41
C PHE A 7 -11.06 -32.19 10.25
N LEU A 8 -10.69 -31.47 11.31
CA LEU A 8 -10.61 -30.00 11.27
C LEU A 8 -9.53 -29.50 10.29
N ALA A 9 -8.36 -30.16 10.25
CA ALA A 9 -7.31 -29.83 9.29
C ALA A 9 -7.72 -30.09 7.83
N LEU A 10 -8.51 -31.16 7.58
CA LEU A 10 -9.02 -31.49 6.25
C LEU A 10 -10.01 -30.43 5.74
N THR A 11 -10.92 -30.00 6.62
CA THR A 11 -11.89 -28.94 6.27
C THR A 11 -11.21 -27.59 6.02
N LEU A 12 -10.20 -27.23 6.82
CA LEU A 12 -9.45 -25.98 6.63
C LEU A 12 -8.56 -25.98 5.38
N SER A 13 -8.08 -27.15 4.95
CA SER A 13 -7.25 -27.28 3.75
C SER A 13 -8.06 -27.39 2.45
N LEU A 14 -9.35 -27.72 2.53
CA LEU A 14 -10.24 -27.85 1.38
C LEU A 14 -10.22 -26.65 0.40
N PRO A 15 -10.32 -25.37 0.82
CA PRO A 15 -10.29 -24.24 -0.12
C PRO A 15 -8.94 -24.09 -0.82
N ILE A 16 -7.83 -24.37 -0.12
CA ILE A 16 -6.47 -24.31 -0.67
C ILE A 16 -6.30 -25.43 -1.71
N LEU A 17 -6.75 -26.64 -1.37
CA LEU A 17 -6.69 -27.80 -2.26
C LEU A 17 -7.58 -27.59 -3.50
N GLY A 18 -8.74 -26.96 -3.34
CA GLY A 18 -9.62 -26.54 -4.43
C GLY A 18 -8.95 -25.53 -5.38
N LEU A 19 -8.25 -24.52 -4.85
CA LEU A 19 -7.47 -23.56 -5.65
C LEU A 19 -6.34 -24.23 -6.43
N ILE A 20 -5.59 -25.12 -5.77
CA ILE A 20 -4.50 -25.89 -6.39
C ILE A 20 -5.04 -26.74 -7.53
N LEU A 21 -6.15 -27.45 -7.29
CA LEU A 21 -6.79 -28.30 -8.29
C LEU A 21 -7.32 -27.47 -9.48
N ALA A 22 -7.93 -26.31 -9.23
CA ALA A 22 -8.41 -25.40 -10.27
C ALA A 22 -7.26 -24.80 -11.11
N ALA A 23 -6.11 -24.55 -10.49
CA ALA A 23 -4.92 -24.07 -11.18
C ALA A 23 -4.31 -25.16 -12.09
N LEU A 24 -4.25 -26.40 -11.62
CA LEU A 24 -3.64 -27.54 -12.31
C LEU A 24 -4.52 -28.13 -13.41
N LEU A 25 -5.80 -28.38 -13.11
CA LEU A 25 -6.70 -29.08 -14.03
C LEU A 25 -7.33 -28.14 -15.08
N GLY A 26 -7.31 -26.82 -14.83
CA GLY A 26 -8.07 -25.87 -15.62
C GLY A 26 -9.58 -26.03 -15.36
N GLN A 27 -10.25 -24.94 -15.01
CA GLN A 27 -11.71 -24.95 -14.93
C GLN A 27 -12.28 -24.67 -16.32
N PRO A 28 -13.27 -25.43 -16.81
CA PRO A 28 -13.97 -25.05 -18.03
C PRO A 28 -14.64 -23.69 -17.82
N SER A 29 -14.18 -22.68 -18.54
CA SER A 29 -14.82 -21.37 -18.56
C SER A 29 -15.75 -21.31 -19.77
N PRO A 30 -17.02 -20.90 -19.61
CA PRO A 30 -17.93 -20.73 -20.74
C PRO A 30 -17.58 -19.42 -21.44
N ILE A 31 -16.71 -19.47 -22.45
CA ILE A 31 -16.53 -18.37 -23.39
C ILE A 31 -16.75 -18.91 -24.80
N GLY A 32 -17.93 -18.64 -25.34
CA GLY A 32 -18.21 -18.69 -26.78
C GLY A 32 -18.48 -20.07 -27.38
N SER A 33 -19.34 -20.07 -28.39
CA SER A 33 -19.73 -21.19 -29.25
C SER A 33 -18.52 -21.82 -29.95
N ASP A 34 -18.47 -23.17 -29.91
CA ASP A 34 -17.66 -24.05 -30.77
C ASP A 34 -16.23 -24.45 -30.36
N GLY A 35 -15.97 -24.62 -29.06
CA GLY A 35 -14.87 -25.52 -28.65
C GLY A 35 -14.48 -25.46 -27.18
N MET A 36 -14.41 -26.62 -26.52
CA MET A 36 -13.71 -26.77 -25.24
C MET A 36 -12.22 -26.49 -25.44
N VAL A 37 -11.77 -25.26 -25.18
CA VAL A 37 -10.33 -24.97 -25.07
C VAL A 37 -9.89 -25.30 -23.64
N SER A 38 -9.41 -26.52 -23.44
CA SER A 38 -8.73 -26.95 -22.20
C SER A 38 -7.33 -26.34 -22.11
N GLY A 39 -7.25 -25.02 -21.99
CA GLY A 39 -6.03 -24.34 -21.54
C GLY A 39 -5.96 -24.35 -20.02
N SER A 40 -4.82 -24.75 -19.44
CA SER A 40 -4.65 -24.66 -17.98
C SER A 40 -4.76 -23.19 -17.53
N THR A 41 -5.42 -22.93 -16.39
CA THR A 41 -5.58 -21.59 -15.80
C THR A 41 -4.24 -20.84 -15.71
N LEU A 42 -3.16 -21.57 -15.43
CA LEU A 42 -1.79 -21.05 -15.38
C LEU A 42 -1.31 -20.50 -16.73
N THR A 43 -1.63 -21.18 -17.84
CA THR A 43 -1.25 -20.71 -19.19
C THR A 43 -1.97 -19.40 -19.53
N HIS A 44 -3.25 -19.28 -19.15
CA HIS A 44 -4.00 -18.04 -19.35
C HIS A 44 -3.43 -16.88 -18.50
N LEU A 45 -3.15 -17.12 -17.21
CA LEU A 45 -2.55 -16.11 -16.34
C LEU A 45 -1.17 -15.67 -16.85
N TRP A 46 -0.34 -16.62 -17.30
CA TRP A 46 0.98 -16.36 -17.84
C TRP A 46 0.94 -15.45 -19.07
N ASN A 47 0.02 -15.71 -19.99
CA ASN A 47 -0.04 -15.00 -21.26
C ASN A 47 -0.72 -13.63 -21.16
N TYR A 48 -1.71 -13.45 -20.27
CA TYR A 48 -2.59 -12.28 -20.32
C TYR A 48 -2.50 -11.35 -19.10
N VAL A 49 -2.05 -11.83 -17.94
CA VAL A 49 -2.18 -11.06 -16.69
C VAL A 49 -0.84 -10.86 -15.97
N LEU A 50 0.07 -11.83 -16.09
CA LEU A 50 1.31 -11.84 -15.33
C LEU A 50 2.20 -10.63 -15.65
N THR A 51 2.34 -10.29 -16.94
CA THR A 51 3.13 -9.13 -17.37
C THR A 51 2.59 -7.83 -16.77
N ASP A 52 1.28 -7.62 -16.83
CA ASP A 52 0.63 -6.43 -16.30
C ASP A 52 0.81 -6.33 -14.77
N TYR A 53 0.71 -7.44 -14.05
CA TYR A 53 0.97 -7.47 -12.60
C TYR A 53 2.41 -7.14 -12.26
N ILE A 54 3.38 -7.65 -13.03
CA ILE A 54 4.79 -7.36 -12.80
C ILE A 54 5.04 -5.85 -13.02
N VAL A 55 4.57 -5.30 -14.13
CA VAL A 55 4.77 -3.88 -14.47
C VAL A 55 4.12 -2.97 -13.44
N THR A 56 2.84 -3.21 -13.10
CA THR A 56 2.12 -2.40 -12.11
C THR A 56 2.77 -2.50 -10.73
N THR A 57 3.24 -3.67 -10.32
CA THR A 57 3.94 -3.86 -9.04
C THR A 57 5.27 -3.10 -9.03
N LEU A 58 6.06 -3.17 -10.10
CA LEU A 58 7.32 -2.43 -10.19
C LEU A 58 7.09 -0.92 -10.15
N LEU A 59 6.09 -0.42 -10.87
CA LEU A 59 5.72 1.00 -10.84
C LEU A 59 5.22 1.43 -9.45
N LEU A 60 4.42 0.60 -8.80
CA LEU A 60 3.96 0.82 -7.43
C LEU A 60 5.15 0.91 -6.47
N CYS A 61 6.04 -0.07 -6.47
CA CYS A 61 7.22 -0.10 -5.61
C CYS A 61 8.12 1.12 -5.84
N PHE A 62 8.35 1.48 -7.11
CA PHE A 62 9.18 2.63 -7.46
C PHE A 62 8.55 3.95 -7.00
N GLY A 63 7.26 4.16 -7.29
CA GLY A 63 6.54 5.35 -6.88
C GLY A 63 6.47 5.51 -5.36
N VAL A 64 6.19 4.42 -4.64
CA VAL A 64 6.21 4.40 -3.16
C VAL A 64 7.61 4.68 -2.64
N GLY A 65 8.66 4.09 -3.24
CA GLY A 65 10.04 4.33 -2.88
C GLY A 65 10.42 5.82 -2.96
N ILE A 66 10.04 6.49 -4.05
CA ILE A 66 10.25 7.95 -4.20
C ILE A 66 9.46 8.73 -3.15
N GLY A 67 8.18 8.42 -2.99
CA GLY A 67 7.31 9.13 -2.05
C GLY A 67 7.81 9.02 -0.60
N VAL A 68 8.18 7.82 -0.19
CA VAL A 68 8.73 7.53 1.15
C VAL A 68 10.11 8.16 1.32
N PHE A 69 10.94 8.20 0.28
CA PHE A 69 12.23 8.90 0.35
C PHE A 69 12.02 10.40 0.58
N ILE A 70 11.19 11.05 -0.23
CA ILE A 70 10.93 12.50 -0.12
C ILE A 70 10.30 12.84 1.23
N LEU A 71 9.23 12.16 1.63
CA LEU A 71 8.52 12.46 2.86
C LEU A 71 9.26 11.94 4.10
N GLY A 72 9.77 10.72 4.09
CA GLY A 72 10.44 10.12 5.23
C GLY A 72 11.80 10.77 5.50
N VAL A 73 12.70 10.71 4.52
CA VAL A 73 14.06 11.24 4.66
C VAL A 73 14.06 12.76 4.71
N GLY A 74 13.25 13.42 3.86
CA GLY A 74 13.14 14.89 3.85
C GLY A 74 12.67 15.45 5.19
N ASN A 75 11.60 14.91 5.77
CA ASN A 75 11.13 15.35 7.09
C ASN A 75 12.13 15.01 8.20
N ALA A 76 12.78 13.84 8.15
CA ALA A 76 13.79 13.45 9.13
C ALA A 76 14.98 14.42 9.12
N TRP A 77 15.43 14.82 7.93
CA TRP A 77 16.52 15.78 7.76
C TRP A 77 16.15 17.16 8.30
N LEU A 78 14.95 17.65 7.99
CA LEU A 78 14.44 18.94 8.49
C LEU A 78 14.40 18.97 10.02
N ILE A 79 13.82 17.93 10.62
CA ILE A 79 13.69 17.81 12.07
C ILE A 79 15.06 17.69 12.75
N ALA A 80 16.00 16.93 12.17
CA ALA A 80 17.32 16.74 12.78
C ALA A 80 18.20 18.00 12.70
N ASN A 81 18.16 18.74 11.59
CA ASN A 81 19.12 19.82 11.33
C ASN A 81 18.60 21.24 11.63
N TYR A 82 17.29 21.45 11.70
CA TYR A 82 16.72 22.78 11.93
C TYR A 82 16.00 22.88 13.28
N GLN A 83 15.99 24.11 13.82
CA GLN A 83 15.22 24.50 15.00
C GLN A 83 14.17 25.52 14.55
N PHE A 84 12.88 25.14 14.63
CA PHE A 84 11.76 25.98 14.21
C PHE A 84 10.61 25.88 15.23
N PRO A 85 9.77 26.93 15.35
CA PRO A 85 8.66 26.92 16.30
C PRO A 85 7.69 25.77 15.98
N GLY A 86 7.36 24.95 16.97
CA GLY A 86 6.48 23.78 16.80
C GLY A 86 7.17 22.47 16.40
N LYS A 87 8.50 22.43 16.34
CA LYS A 87 9.28 21.20 16.07
C LYS A 87 8.82 19.99 16.89
N ALA A 88 8.61 20.15 18.19
CA ALA A 88 8.15 19.07 19.08
C ALA A 88 6.80 18.46 18.66
N ILE A 89 5.89 19.28 18.09
CA ILE A 89 4.60 18.80 17.59
C ILE A 89 4.82 17.94 16.35
N PHE A 90 5.64 18.42 15.40
CA PHE A 90 5.94 17.66 14.18
C PHE A 90 6.69 16.36 14.46
N GLU A 91 7.60 16.36 15.45
CA GLU A 91 8.34 15.16 15.84
C GLU A 91 7.42 13.99 16.20
N TRP A 92 6.34 14.27 16.93
CA TRP A 92 5.34 13.28 17.31
C TRP A 92 4.29 13.05 16.22
N ALA A 93 3.79 14.12 15.59
CA ALA A 93 2.73 14.04 14.59
C ALA A 93 3.15 13.23 13.36
N LEU A 94 4.42 13.29 12.95
CA LEU A 94 4.92 12.52 11.82
C LEU A 94 4.92 11.00 12.06
N ILE A 95 4.85 10.57 13.32
CA ILE A 95 4.80 9.15 13.71
C ILE A 95 3.35 8.66 13.79
N LEU A 96 2.36 9.54 13.98
CA LEU A 96 0.95 9.17 14.17
C LEU A 96 0.37 8.21 13.14
N PRO A 97 0.65 8.34 11.82
CA PRO A 97 0.07 7.42 10.85
C PRO A 97 0.45 5.96 11.06
N LEU A 98 1.53 5.68 11.79
CA LEU A 98 1.96 4.33 12.17
C LEU A 98 0.97 3.63 13.11
N ALA A 99 0.10 4.38 13.80
CA ALA A 99 -0.94 3.82 14.66
C ALA A 99 -2.08 3.14 13.88
N VAL A 100 -2.23 3.45 12.59
CA VAL A 100 -3.33 2.93 11.77
C VAL A 100 -2.81 1.84 10.84
N PRO A 101 -3.38 0.62 10.86
CA PRO A 101 -2.99 -0.43 9.93
C PRO A 101 -3.18 0.00 8.47
N ALA A 102 -2.28 -0.46 7.58
CA ALA A 102 -2.30 -0.04 6.18
C ALA A 102 -3.63 -0.32 5.46
N TYR A 103 -4.28 -1.45 5.77
CA TYR A 103 -5.59 -1.78 5.19
C TYR A 103 -6.67 -0.79 5.63
N VAL A 104 -6.66 -0.35 6.90
CA VAL A 104 -7.62 0.62 7.43
C VAL A 104 -7.38 1.98 6.78
N MET A 105 -6.12 2.41 6.67
CA MET A 105 -5.77 3.64 5.98
C MET A 105 -6.26 3.64 4.53
N ALA A 106 -6.13 2.52 3.81
CA ALA A 106 -6.61 2.42 2.45
C ALA A 106 -8.14 2.61 2.36
N TYR A 107 -8.91 1.96 3.23
CA TYR A 107 -10.35 2.16 3.27
C TYR A 107 -10.73 3.60 3.62
N LEU A 108 -10.06 4.20 4.61
CA LEU A 108 -10.29 5.60 4.97
C LEU A 108 -10.00 6.53 3.78
N PHE A 109 -8.91 6.33 3.05
CA PHE A 109 -8.60 7.13 1.85
C PHE A 109 -9.66 6.95 0.77
N VAL A 110 -10.10 5.71 0.51
CA VAL A 110 -11.17 5.44 -0.46
C VAL A 110 -12.46 6.13 -0.03
N ASP A 111 -12.85 5.98 1.23
CA ASP A 111 -14.09 6.56 1.75
C ASP A 111 -14.06 8.08 1.78
N PHE A 112 -12.88 8.65 1.98
CA PHE A 112 -12.68 10.09 2.02
C PHE A 112 -12.72 10.74 0.64
N LEU A 113 -12.11 10.10 -0.37
CA LEU A 113 -11.97 10.65 -1.72
C LEU A 113 -13.04 10.19 -2.71
N GLN A 114 -13.82 9.15 -2.43
CA GLN A 114 -14.88 8.70 -3.33
C GLN A 114 -15.94 9.78 -3.60
N HIS A 115 -16.79 9.55 -4.59
CA HIS A 115 -17.75 10.56 -5.04
C HIS A 115 -18.77 10.98 -3.97
N ALA A 116 -19.19 10.04 -3.13
CA ALA A 116 -20.05 10.29 -1.97
C ALA A 116 -19.24 10.65 -0.70
N GLY A 117 -17.92 10.74 -0.82
CA GLY A 117 -17.00 10.97 0.28
C GLY A 117 -17.04 12.43 0.76
N PRO A 118 -16.66 12.68 2.03
CA PRO A 118 -16.68 14.01 2.63
C PRO A 118 -16.01 15.10 1.78
N VAL A 119 -14.87 14.82 1.14
CA VAL A 119 -14.14 15.83 0.34
C VAL A 119 -14.97 16.31 -0.84
N GLN A 120 -15.49 15.38 -1.64
CA GLN A 120 -16.27 15.73 -2.84
C GLN A 120 -17.62 16.31 -2.46
N THR A 121 -18.24 15.84 -1.38
CA THR A 121 -19.49 16.41 -0.85
C THR A 121 -19.29 17.86 -0.38
N LEU A 122 -18.25 18.14 0.41
CA LEU A 122 -17.95 19.50 0.88
C LEU A 122 -17.59 20.45 -0.27
N LEU A 123 -16.87 19.99 -1.29
CA LEU A 123 -16.60 20.79 -2.49
C LEU A 123 -17.89 21.15 -3.23
N ARG A 124 -18.82 20.20 -3.34
CA ARG A 124 -20.09 20.38 -4.03
C ARG A 124 -21.02 21.31 -3.26
N GLU A 125 -21.13 21.12 -1.94
CA GLU A 125 -22.04 21.88 -1.09
C GLU A 125 -21.56 23.31 -0.84
N ASN A 126 -20.26 23.50 -0.58
CA ASN A 126 -19.73 24.82 -0.22
C ASN A 126 -19.29 25.64 -1.44
N LEU A 127 -18.71 24.99 -2.46
CA LEU A 127 -18.14 25.68 -3.62
C LEU A 127 -18.95 25.46 -4.91
N GLY A 128 -19.97 24.59 -4.90
CA GLY A 128 -20.71 24.21 -6.11
C GLY A 128 -19.88 23.44 -7.13
N LEU A 129 -18.66 23.03 -6.77
CA LEU A 129 -17.70 22.43 -7.70
C LEU A 129 -17.92 20.92 -7.81
N ILE A 130 -18.24 20.45 -9.02
CA ILE A 130 -18.31 19.02 -9.33
C ILE A 130 -16.95 18.61 -9.90
N VAL A 131 -16.03 18.22 -9.00
CA VAL A 131 -14.69 17.76 -9.37
C VAL A 131 -14.63 16.25 -9.27
N SER A 132 -14.22 15.59 -10.36
CA SER A 132 -13.86 14.18 -10.32
C SER A 132 -12.42 14.06 -9.81
N LEU A 133 -12.26 13.74 -8.54
CA LEU A 133 -10.93 13.41 -7.99
C LEU A 133 -10.43 12.09 -8.59
N PRO A 134 -9.09 11.92 -8.74
CA PRO A 134 -8.52 10.65 -9.18
C PRO A 134 -9.02 9.48 -8.32
N ASP A 135 -9.31 8.34 -8.95
CA ASP A 135 -9.80 7.18 -8.22
C ASP A 135 -8.76 6.72 -7.19
N PRO A 136 -9.09 6.69 -5.88
CA PRO A 136 -8.18 6.20 -4.84
C PRO A 136 -7.79 4.74 -5.04
N ARG A 137 -8.54 3.96 -5.85
CA ARG A 137 -8.23 2.57 -6.20
C ARG A 137 -7.29 2.44 -7.42
N SER A 138 -6.87 3.55 -8.02
CA SER A 138 -5.89 3.56 -9.10
C SER A 138 -4.47 3.28 -8.60
N LEU A 139 -3.54 3.02 -9.52
CA LEU A 139 -2.09 2.90 -9.21
C LEU A 139 -1.58 4.12 -8.43
N GLY A 140 -1.94 5.34 -8.87
CA GLY A 140 -1.52 6.58 -8.21
C GLY A 140 -2.09 6.71 -6.80
N GLY A 141 -3.37 6.35 -6.62
CA GLY A 141 -4.00 6.30 -5.31
C GLY A 141 -3.30 5.30 -4.38
N ALA A 142 -2.99 4.11 -4.87
CA ALA A 142 -2.24 3.10 -4.13
C ALA A 142 -0.84 3.58 -3.75
N ILE A 143 -0.09 4.22 -4.67
CA ILE A 143 1.22 4.82 -4.37
C ILE A 143 1.11 5.82 -3.22
N TRP A 144 0.09 6.69 -3.26
CA TRP A 144 -0.12 7.71 -2.23
C TRP A 144 -0.45 7.09 -0.87
N THR A 145 -1.41 6.16 -0.84
CA THR A 145 -1.80 5.46 0.39
C THR A 145 -0.63 4.70 1.01
N PHE A 146 0.10 3.91 0.22
CA PHE A 146 1.27 3.18 0.73
C PHE A 146 2.37 4.13 1.20
N THR A 147 2.61 5.23 0.49
CA THR A 147 3.56 6.25 0.92
C THR A 147 3.19 6.83 2.27
N MET A 148 1.92 7.19 2.47
CA MET A 148 1.42 7.73 3.75
C MET A 148 1.53 6.72 4.90
N CYS A 149 1.34 5.43 4.63
CA CYS A 149 1.52 4.38 5.63
C CYS A 149 2.99 4.08 5.94
N LEU A 150 3.88 4.16 4.94
CA LEU A 150 5.25 3.67 5.05
C LEU A 150 6.28 4.76 5.37
N TYR A 151 6.00 6.03 5.08
CA TYR A 151 6.93 7.12 5.38
C TYR A 151 7.32 7.22 6.87
N PRO A 152 6.44 6.94 7.87
CA PRO A 152 6.82 7.06 9.27
C PRO A 152 7.93 6.09 9.66
N TYR A 153 7.95 4.89 9.07
CA TYR A 153 9.00 3.89 9.32
C TYR A 153 10.37 4.40 8.85
N VAL A 154 10.43 4.98 7.64
CA VAL A 154 11.68 5.52 7.10
C VAL A 154 12.09 6.81 7.81
N TYR A 155 11.13 7.66 8.18
CA TYR A 155 11.37 8.86 8.98
C TYR A 155 12.07 8.51 10.30
N LEU A 156 11.59 7.50 11.03
CA LEU A 156 12.18 7.10 12.32
C LEU A 156 13.64 6.66 12.15
N VAL A 157 13.93 5.80 11.19
CA VAL A 157 15.28 5.27 10.93
C VAL A 157 16.23 6.35 10.42
N ALA A 158 15.75 7.22 9.53
CA ALA A 158 16.56 8.33 9.01
C ALA A 158 16.86 9.36 10.09
N ARG A 159 15.87 9.69 10.94
CA ARG A 159 16.03 10.70 11.99
C ARG A 159 17.07 10.29 13.01
N THR A 160 17.06 9.04 13.49
CA THR A 160 18.08 8.56 14.44
C THR A 160 19.48 8.65 13.83
N SER A 161 19.63 8.22 12.57
CA SER A 161 20.89 8.28 11.83
C SER A 161 21.41 9.72 11.67
N PHE A 162 20.53 10.69 11.41
CA PHE A 162 20.93 12.10 11.28
C PHE A 162 21.34 12.72 12.62
N LEU A 163 20.65 12.39 13.70
CA LEU A 163 20.98 12.89 15.04
C LEU A 163 22.34 12.37 15.51
N ASP A 164 22.61 11.07 15.32
CA ASP A 164 23.91 10.46 15.69
C ASP A 164 25.07 11.07 14.91
N ARG A 165 24.87 11.37 13.62
CA ARG A 165 25.89 11.96 12.77
C ARG A 165 26.16 13.43 13.12
N SER A 166 25.14 14.19 13.48
CA SER A 166 25.27 15.59 13.90
C SER A 166 26.14 15.72 15.16
N ALA A 167 25.93 14.86 16.15
CA ALA A 167 26.72 14.84 17.38
C ALA A 167 28.22 14.59 17.11
N ARG A 168 28.53 13.57 16.30
CA ARG A 168 29.92 13.22 15.95
C ARG A 168 30.67 14.31 15.18
N PHE A 169 29.99 15.10 14.36
CA PHE A 169 30.63 16.21 13.66
C PHE A 169 30.91 17.39 14.57
N MET A 170 30.09 17.59 15.61
CA MET A 170 30.32 18.63 16.60
C MET A 170 31.54 18.31 17.48
N GLU A 171 31.70 17.04 17.90
CA GLU A 171 32.85 16.58 18.69
C GLU A 171 34.20 16.68 17.96
N VAL A 172 34.21 16.58 16.62
CA VAL A 172 35.44 16.71 15.82
C VAL A 172 35.80 18.18 15.56
N ALA A 173 34.85 19.10 15.76
CA ALA A 173 35.05 20.53 15.55
C ALA A 173 35.49 21.27 16.84
N GLU A 174 35.36 20.64 18.00
CA GLU A 174 35.94 21.07 19.29
C GLU A 174 37.41 20.60 19.44
#